data_AF-A0A7Z2G245-F1
#
_entry.id   AF-A0A7Z2G245-F1
#
_cell.length_a   1.000
_cell.length_b   1.000
_cell.length_c   1.000
_cell.angle_alpha   90.00
_cell.angle_beta   90.00
_cell.angle_gamma   90.00
#
_symmetry.space_group_name_H-M   'P 1'
#
loop_
_entity.id
_entity.type
_entity.pdbx_description
1 polymer ?
#
loop_
_entity_poly.entity_id
_entity_poly.type
_entity_poly.pdbx_seq_one_letter_code
_entity_poly.pdbx_strand_id
1 'polypeptide(L)'
;MTFRRVPSLATLGALLVAAALAGCSSPASRFYTLSPTDDTARATAAPSAGNAQWLIELAPVDVPPQVAKAQLVVQTDANQVRVLEQERWASMPGDEIRRALSGDLTQQLGTIDVYGSPHPEGVPVYRVSVNVQRFESWPGSHALIDAVWSVRALDSQTVLTCRSVLNEKVGDGYDALVIGHRQAVEALSQSIASGVRALAAAPANGAKAGARAKPAPGVACPQMAADGG
;
A
#
# COMPACT_ATOMS: atom_id res chain seq x y z
N MET A 1 -22.56 -63.86 32.81
CA MET A 1 -22.21 -62.85 31.79
C MET A 1 -23.49 -62.16 31.35
N THR A 2 -23.78 -60.98 31.90
CA THR A 2 -25.01 -60.20 31.63
C THR A 2 -24.72 -59.14 30.57
N PHE A 3 -25.27 -59.33 29.36
CA PHE A 3 -25.20 -58.33 28.29
C PHE A 3 -26.24 -57.22 28.57
N ARG A 4 -25.77 -56.03 28.95
CA ARG A 4 -26.60 -54.80 28.97
C ARG A 4 -26.96 -54.44 27.54
N ARG A 5 -28.25 -54.50 27.19
CA ARG A 5 -28.76 -53.93 25.93
C ARG A 5 -28.67 -52.40 26.03
N VAL A 6 -27.81 -51.80 25.20
CA VAL A 6 -27.76 -50.35 25.02
C VAL A 6 -29.04 -49.93 24.28
N PRO A 7 -29.83 -48.96 24.78
CA PRO A 7 -31.08 -48.57 24.14
C PRO A 7 -30.82 -47.87 22.80
N SER A 8 -31.39 -48.40 21.71
CA SER A 8 -31.21 -47.91 20.33
C SER A 8 -31.61 -46.43 20.10
N LEU A 9 -32.34 -45.82 21.04
CA LEU A 9 -32.66 -44.38 21.02
C LEU A 9 -31.47 -43.50 21.42
N ALA A 10 -30.60 -43.98 22.31
CA ALA A 10 -29.42 -43.23 22.75
C ALA A 10 -28.36 -43.14 21.63
N THR A 11 -28.23 -44.19 20.81
CA THR A 11 -27.34 -44.21 19.65
C THR A 11 -27.83 -43.32 18.51
N LEU A 12 -29.15 -43.21 18.29
CA LEU A 12 -29.72 -42.33 17.26
C LEU A 12 -29.58 -40.85 17.63
N GLY A 13 -29.78 -40.49 18.89
CA GLY A 13 -29.56 -39.13 19.40
C GLY A 13 -28.10 -38.70 19.29
N ALA A 14 -27.15 -39.59 19.62
CA ALA A 14 -25.72 -39.32 19.47
C ALA A 14 -25.30 -39.12 18.00
N LEU A 15 -25.88 -39.86 17.05
CA LEU A 15 -25.60 -39.70 15.62
C LEU A 15 -26.13 -38.37 15.07
N LEU A 16 -27.32 -37.94 15.48
CA LEU A 16 -27.91 -36.66 15.08
C LEU A 16 -27.10 -35.48 15.63
N VAL A 17 -26.63 -35.58 16.88
CA VAL A 17 -25.72 -34.58 17.47
C VAL A 17 -24.39 -34.58 16.71
N ALA A 18 -23.77 -35.73 16.46
CA ALA A 18 -22.52 -35.79 15.70
C ALA A 18 -22.65 -35.23 14.26
N ALA A 19 -23.78 -35.49 13.59
CA ALA A 19 -24.08 -34.92 12.28
C ALA A 19 -24.31 -33.39 12.33
N ALA A 20 -24.93 -32.88 13.40
CA ALA A 20 -25.10 -31.44 13.61
C ALA A 20 -23.76 -30.73 13.88
N LEU A 21 -22.79 -31.40 14.53
CA LEU A 21 -21.44 -30.83 14.74
C LEU A 21 -20.56 -30.86 13.48
N ALA A 22 -20.80 -31.77 12.53
CA ALA A 22 -20.06 -31.84 11.27
C ALA A 22 -20.31 -30.64 10.33
N GLY A 23 -21.38 -29.88 10.56
CA GLY A 23 -21.71 -28.67 9.78
C GLY A 23 -20.97 -27.40 10.19
N CYS A 24 -20.15 -27.42 11.24
CA CYS A 24 -19.52 -26.23 11.82
C CYS A 24 -18.09 -25.96 11.33
N SER A 25 -17.77 -26.27 10.07
CA SER A 25 -16.47 -25.95 9.47
C SER A 25 -16.56 -24.64 8.69
N SER A 26 -15.88 -23.60 9.18
CA SER A 26 -15.70 -22.35 8.43
C SER A 26 -14.62 -22.55 7.36
N PRO A 27 -14.79 -22.01 6.14
CA PRO A 27 -13.72 -21.98 5.14
C PRO A 27 -12.47 -21.30 5.71
N ALA A 28 -11.30 -21.78 5.29
CA ALA A 28 -10.03 -21.13 5.64
C ALA A 28 -9.91 -19.78 4.92
N SER A 29 -9.50 -18.74 5.64
CA SER A 29 -9.22 -17.42 5.07
C SER A 29 -7.73 -17.26 4.77
N ARG A 30 -7.41 -16.55 3.68
CA ARG A 30 -6.06 -16.14 3.30
C ARG A 30 -5.92 -14.64 3.48
N PHE A 31 -4.74 -14.23 3.95
CA PHE A 31 -4.43 -12.84 4.22
C PHE A 31 -3.23 -12.39 3.40
N TYR A 32 -3.35 -11.21 2.81
CA TYR A 32 -2.40 -10.63 1.87
C TYR A 32 -1.82 -9.33 2.41
N THR A 33 -0.56 -9.08 2.11
CA THR A 33 0.13 -7.83 2.46
C THR A 33 0.92 -7.30 1.26
N LEU A 34 0.99 -5.97 1.16
CA LEU A 34 1.81 -5.30 0.14
C LEU A 34 3.27 -5.14 0.57
N SER A 35 3.60 -5.39 1.83
CA SER A 35 4.96 -5.38 2.35
C SER A 35 5.40 -6.81 2.66
N PRO A 36 6.29 -7.43 1.87
CA PRO A 36 6.80 -8.77 2.18
C PRO A 36 7.55 -8.76 3.51
N THR A 37 7.24 -9.71 4.37
CA THR A 37 7.99 -9.99 5.60
C THR A 37 9.35 -10.66 5.30
N ASP A 38 9.49 -11.28 4.12
CA ASP A 38 10.65 -12.11 3.74
C ASP A 38 11.79 -11.34 3.05
N ASP A 39 11.74 -10.00 3.04
CA ASP A 39 12.90 -9.20 2.63
C ASP A 39 13.99 -9.28 3.72
N THR A 40 14.73 -10.38 3.73
CA THR A 40 16.04 -10.47 4.39
C THR A 40 16.98 -9.35 3.95
N ALA A 41 16.72 -8.72 2.79
CA ALA A 41 17.35 -7.49 2.32
C ALA A 41 16.99 -6.25 3.17
N ARG A 42 15.74 -6.11 3.64
CA ARG A 42 15.31 -5.00 4.51
C ARG A 42 15.81 -5.17 5.94
N ALA A 43 15.98 -6.42 6.40
CA ALA A 43 16.62 -6.72 7.68
C ALA A 43 18.14 -6.51 7.69
N THR A 44 18.80 -6.51 6.52
CA THR A 44 20.26 -6.32 6.39
C THR A 44 20.67 -4.88 6.06
N ALA A 45 19.72 -4.02 5.66
CA ALA A 45 19.91 -2.58 5.63
C ALA A 45 19.96 -2.06 7.07
N ALA A 46 21.11 -2.20 7.73
CA ALA A 46 21.38 -1.50 8.97
C ALA A 46 21.04 -0.01 8.75
N PRO A 47 20.27 0.64 9.64
CA PRO A 47 20.05 2.08 9.53
C PRO A 47 21.42 2.72 9.40
N SER A 48 21.64 3.48 8.32
CA SER A 48 22.90 4.19 8.12
C SER A 48 23.21 4.91 9.43
N ALA A 49 24.36 4.60 10.04
CA ALA A 49 24.72 5.10 11.37
C ALA A 49 25.05 6.61 11.38
N GLY A 50 24.56 7.35 10.39
CA GLY A 50 24.66 8.80 10.25
C GLY A 50 23.27 9.43 10.24
N ASN A 51 23.19 10.65 10.77
CA ASN A 51 21.96 11.44 10.70
C ASN A 51 21.56 11.63 9.23
N ALA A 52 20.33 11.25 8.88
CA ALA A 52 19.82 11.45 7.53
C ALA A 52 19.86 12.95 7.17
N GLN A 53 20.33 13.28 5.95
CA GLN A 53 20.48 14.68 5.52
C GLN A 53 19.13 15.40 5.37
N TRP A 54 18.07 14.63 5.23
CA TRP A 54 16.67 15.05 5.22
C TRP A 54 15.81 13.91 5.74
N LEU A 55 14.57 14.23 6.08
CA LEU A 55 13.54 13.29 6.55
C LEU A 55 12.33 13.31 5.62
N ILE A 56 11.54 12.24 5.65
CA ILE A 56 10.23 12.22 4.99
C ILE A 56 9.12 12.09 6.02
N GLU A 57 7.94 12.58 5.66
CA GLU A 57 6.74 12.37 6.44
C GLU A 57 5.63 11.86 5.52
N LEU A 58 5.37 10.55 5.55
CA LEU A 58 4.30 9.95 4.74
C LEU A 58 2.97 9.97 5.51
N ALA A 59 2.09 10.87 5.07
CA ALA A 59 0.72 10.97 5.56
C ALA A 59 -0.09 9.68 5.29
N PRO A 60 -1.24 9.48 5.97
CA PRO A 60 -2.17 8.40 5.63
C PRO A 60 -2.52 8.40 4.14
N VAL A 61 -2.63 7.20 3.57
CA VAL A 61 -2.97 7.03 2.16
C VAL A 61 -4.48 6.80 2.06
N ASP A 62 -5.15 7.70 1.35
CA ASP A 62 -6.57 7.55 1.05
C ASP A 62 -6.78 6.57 -0.10
N VAL A 63 -7.83 5.75 0.00
CA VAL A 63 -8.26 4.82 -1.04
C VAL A 63 -9.76 4.95 -1.31
N PRO A 64 -10.25 4.53 -2.49
CA PRO A 64 -11.66 4.61 -2.81
C PRO A 64 -12.51 3.79 -1.82
N PRO A 65 -13.70 4.28 -1.41
CA PRO A 65 -14.53 3.61 -0.39
C PRO A 65 -14.98 2.20 -0.77
N GLN A 66 -15.02 1.90 -2.08
CA GLN A 66 -15.35 0.59 -2.63
C GLN A 66 -14.34 -0.48 -2.19
N VAL A 67 -13.06 -0.10 -2.09
CA VAL A 67 -11.96 -0.99 -1.69
C VAL A 67 -11.49 -0.75 -0.26
N ALA A 68 -12.02 0.26 0.45
CA ALA A 68 -11.69 0.56 1.85
C ALA A 68 -12.27 -0.48 2.84
N LYS A 69 -11.86 -1.74 2.70
CA LYS A 69 -12.30 -2.89 3.50
C LYS A 69 -11.23 -3.97 3.49
N ALA A 70 -11.29 -4.88 4.46
CA ALA A 70 -10.33 -5.97 4.57
C ALA A 70 -10.53 -7.03 3.48
N GLN A 71 -11.73 -7.22 2.93
CA GLN A 71 -11.93 -8.15 1.81
C GLN A 71 -11.22 -7.68 0.55
N LEU A 72 -10.64 -8.63 -0.19
CA LEU A 72 -10.12 -8.38 -1.52
C LEU A 72 -11.31 -8.16 -2.48
N VAL A 73 -11.29 -7.03 -3.19
CA VAL A 73 -12.30 -6.68 -4.19
C VAL A 73 -11.69 -6.90 -5.57
N VAL A 74 -12.35 -7.71 -6.38
CA VAL A 74 -11.93 -8.04 -7.75
C VAL A 74 -13.00 -7.64 -8.75
N GLN A 75 -12.55 -7.19 -9.92
CA GLN A 75 -13.41 -6.88 -11.05
C GLN A 75 -13.86 -8.19 -11.71
N THR A 76 -15.14 -8.27 -12.05
CA THR A 76 -15.70 -9.38 -12.84
C THR A 76 -16.06 -8.94 -14.25
N ASP A 77 -16.42 -7.67 -14.40
CA ASP A 77 -16.57 -6.98 -15.68
C ASP A 77 -16.41 -5.45 -15.47
N ALA A 78 -16.68 -4.65 -16.50
CA ALA A 78 -16.52 -3.19 -16.46
C ALA A 78 -17.40 -2.50 -15.39
N ASN A 79 -18.51 -3.12 -15.00
CA ASN A 79 -19.54 -2.53 -14.15
C ASN A 79 -19.81 -3.36 -12.88
N GLN A 80 -19.16 -4.50 -12.72
CA GLN A 80 -19.37 -5.42 -11.60
C GLN A 80 -18.07 -5.74 -10.88
N VAL A 81 -18.20 -5.79 -9.56
CA VAL A 81 -17.13 -6.15 -8.64
C VAL A 81 -17.62 -7.30 -7.77
N ARG A 82 -16.69 -8.16 -7.37
CA ARG A 82 -16.93 -9.22 -6.41
C ARG A 82 -16.07 -8.98 -5.18
N VAL A 83 -16.70 -8.96 -4.02
CA VAL A 83 -16.05 -8.91 -2.72
C VAL A 83 -15.78 -10.36 -2.28
N LEU A 84 -14.52 -10.69 -2.00
CA LEU A 84 -14.11 -12.04 -1.64
C LEU A 84 -14.07 -12.17 -0.11
N GLU A 85 -14.86 -13.08 0.46
CA GLU A 85 -14.97 -13.18 1.92
C GLU A 85 -13.75 -13.86 2.58
N GLN A 86 -13.17 -14.85 1.90
CA GLN A 86 -12.04 -15.63 2.39
C GLN A 86 -10.68 -15.06 1.96
N GLU A 87 -10.66 -14.19 0.96
CA GLU A 87 -9.43 -13.56 0.46
C GLU A 87 -9.38 -12.13 0.98
N ARG A 88 -8.43 -11.85 1.86
CA ARG A 88 -8.43 -10.60 2.64
C ARG A 88 -7.07 -9.94 2.64
N TRP A 89 -7.05 -8.62 2.73
CA TRP A 89 -5.88 -7.87 3.16
C TRP A 89 -5.65 -8.05 4.65
N ALA A 90 -4.38 -8.06 5.06
CA ALA A 90 -3.97 -8.18 6.46
C ALA A 90 -4.32 -6.92 7.28
N SER A 91 -4.36 -5.75 6.65
CA SER A 91 -4.99 -4.52 7.15
C SER A 91 -5.80 -3.82 6.06
N MET A 92 -6.38 -2.64 6.34
CA MET A 92 -7.07 -1.88 5.28
C MET A 92 -6.09 -1.55 4.13
N PRO A 93 -6.53 -1.52 2.86
CA PRO A 93 -5.64 -1.27 1.73
C PRO A 93 -4.85 0.04 1.82
N GLY A 94 -5.42 1.11 2.37
CA GLY A 94 -4.69 2.36 2.62
C GLY A 94 -3.49 2.16 3.56
N ASP A 95 -3.65 1.34 4.60
CA ASP A 95 -2.56 1.02 5.54
C ASP A 95 -1.50 0.12 4.90
N GLU A 96 -1.91 -0.86 4.08
CA GLU A 96 -1.00 -1.72 3.32
C GLU A 96 -0.15 -0.90 2.34
N ILE A 97 -0.77 0.01 1.57
CA ILE A 97 -0.08 0.88 0.62
C ILE A 97 0.86 1.82 1.38
N ARG A 98 0.39 2.45 2.46
CA ARG A 98 1.23 3.36 3.27
C ARG A 98 2.47 2.64 3.81
N ARG A 99 2.31 1.44 4.37
CA ARG A 99 3.45 0.67 4.93
C ARG A 99 4.46 0.31 3.85
N ALA A 100 3.98 -0.18 2.70
CA ALA A 100 4.85 -0.50 1.56
C ALA A 100 5.59 0.74 1.04
N LEU A 101 4.88 1.85 0.79
CA LEU A 101 5.48 3.10 0.36
C LEU A 101 6.51 3.64 1.37
N SER A 102 6.20 3.63 2.67
CA SER A 102 7.13 4.09 3.72
C SER A 102 8.42 3.26 3.72
N GLY A 103 8.29 1.92 3.66
CA GLY A 103 9.43 1.00 3.58
C GLY A 103 10.30 1.24 2.33
N ASP A 104 9.68 1.39 1.17
CA ASP A 104 10.40 1.60 -0.08
C ASP A 104 11.06 2.99 -0.15
N LEU A 105 10.36 4.04 0.30
CA LEU A 105 10.89 5.40 0.30
C LEU A 105 12.06 5.55 1.26
N THR A 106 11.96 5.00 2.47
CA THR A 106 13.05 5.04 3.46
C THR A 106 14.30 4.34 2.93
N GLN A 107 14.12 3.19 2.28
CA GLN A 107 15.20 2.45 1.63
C GLN A 107 15.81 3.22 0.44
N GLN A 108 14.99 3.72 -0.48
CA GLN A 108 15.46 4.39 -1.70
C GLN A 108 16.10 5.76 -1.44
N LEU A 109 15.66 6.45 -0.39
CA LEU A 109 16.15 7.79 -0.05
C LEU A 109 17.21 7.78 1.07
N GLY A 110 17.48 6.63 1.69
CA GLY A 110 18.42 6.52 2.80
C GLY A 110 18.01 7.39 3.98
N THR A 111 16.71 7.41 4.30
CA THR A 111 16.09 8.32 5.27
C THR A 111 15.09 7.57 6.17
N ILE A 112 14.43 8.31 7.06
CA ILE A 112 13.45 7.81 8.02
C ILE A 112 12.12 8.51 7.77
N ASP A 113 11.02 7.76 7.84
CA ASP A 113 9.66 8.30 7.87
C ASP A 113 9.30 8.70 9.31
N VAL A 114 9.15 10.01 9.54
CA VAL A 114 8.90 10.59 10.86
C VAL A 114 7.43 10.92 11.12
N TYR A 115 6.51 10.38 10.32
CA TYR A 115 5.07 10.59 10.54
C TYR A 115 4.66 10.27 11.99
N GLY A 116 4.06 11.26 12.67
CA GLY A 116 3.60 11.14 14.05
C GLY A 116 4.71 11.12 15.11
N SER A 117 5.98 11.32 14.72
CA SER A 117 7.12 11.33 15.62
C SER A 117 7.81 12.70 15.67
N PRO A 118 8.36 13.13 16.82
CA PRO A 118 9.23 14.30 16.86
C PRO A 118 10.47 14.09 15.99
N HIS A 119 10.97 15.17 15.38
CA HIS A 119 12.21 15.17 14.62
C HIS A 119 13.09 16.36 15.01
N PRO A 120 14.42 16.30 14.78
CA PRO A 120 15.31 17.40 15.10
C PRO A 120 14.94 18.68 14.35
N GLU A 121 15.16 19.83 15.00
CA GLU A 121 15.05 21.14 14.35
C GLU A 121 16.15 21.33 13.31
N GLY A 122 15.85 22.07 12.24
CA GLY A 122 16.82 22.40 11.19
C GLY A 122 17.12 21.27 10.18
N VAL A 123 16.58 20.06 10.36
CA VAL A 123 16.64 19.00 9.35
C VAL A 123 15.47 19.17 8.38
N PRO A 124 15.71 19.30 7.05
CA PRO A 124 14.63 19.41 6.08
C PRO A 124 13.69 18.20 6.11
N VAL A 125 12.38 18.47 6.08
CA VAL A 125 11.34 17.43 6.06
C VAL A 125 10.51 17.58 4.79
N TYR A 126 10.36 16.47 4.06
CA TYR A 126 9.51 16.39 2.88
C TYR A 126 8.24 15.59 3.19
N ARG A 127 7.11 16.29 3.27
CA ARG A 127 5.81 15.65 3.46
C ARG A 127 5.30 15.07 2.16
N VAL A 128 5.01 13.78 2.18
CA VAL A 128 4.42 13.03 1.08
C VAL A 128 2.93 12.81 1.38
N SER A 129 2.08 13.09 0.41
CA SER A 129 0.65 12.79 0.48
C SER A 129 0.24 12.03 -0.77
N VAL A 130 -0.55 10.97 -0.60
CA VAL A 130 -0.99 10.10 -1.69
C VAL A 130 -2.49 9.87 -1.56
N ASN A 131 -3.22 10.12 -2.64
CA ASN A 131 -4.63 9.84 -2.74
C ASN A 131 -4.87 8.93 -3.94
N VAL A 132 -5.26 7.68 -3.65
CA VAL A 132 -5.54 6.67 -4.67
C VAL A 132 -6.95 6.88 -5.21
N GLN A 133 -7.03 7.15 -6.51
CA GLN A 133 -8.27 7.36 -7.25
C GLN A 133 -8.85 6.04 -7.75
N ARG A 134 -7.98 5.10 -8.17
CA ARG A 134 -8.37 3.76 -8.61
C ARG A 134 -7.41 2.74 -8.03
N PHE A 135 -7.97 1.68 -7.46
CA PHE A 135 -7.27 0.49 -7.00
C PHE A 135 -8.06 -0.71 -7.54
N GLU A 136 -7.65 -1.24 -8.68
CA GLU A 136 -8.41 -2.25 -9.40
C GLU A 136 -7.66 -3.58 -9.45
N SER A 137 -8.39 -4.66 -9.21
CA SER A 137 -7.87 -6.02 -9.28
C SER A 137 -8.63 -6.78 -10.35
N TRP A 138 -8.04 -7.00 -11.52
CA TRP A 138 -8.64 -7.74 -12.63
C TRP A 138 -7.95 -9.11 -12.77
N PRO A 139 -8.54 -10.20 -12.22
CA PRO A 139 -7.93 -11.53 -12.26
C PRO A 139 -7.57 -11.94 -13.71
N GLY A 140 -6.37 -12.48 -13.92
CA GLY A 140 -5.90 -12.89 -15.25
C GLY A 140 -5.62 -11.76 -16.24
N SER A 141 -5.70 -10.50 -15.79
CA SER A 141 -5.50 -9.34 -16.66
C SER A 141 -4.50 -8.35 -16.07
N HIS A 142 -4.87 -7.63 -15.00
CA HIS A 142 -4.01 -6.59 -14.45
C HIS A 142 -4.35 -6.16 -13.02
N ALA A 143 -3.38 -5.55 -12.35
CA ALA A 143 -3.53 -4.78 -11.12
C ALA A 143 -3.23 -3.31 -11.43
N LEU A 144 -4.17 -2.41 -11.11
CA LEU A 144 -4.04 -0.98 -11.45
C LEU A 144 -4.10 -0.10 -10.22
N ILE A 145 -3.14 0.83 -10.15
CA ILE A 145 -3.12 1.94 -9.20
C ILE A 145 -3.07 3.25 -9.99
N ASP A 146 -4.10 4.07 -9.82
CA ASP A 146 -4.14 5.46 -10.28
C ASP A 146 -4.14 6.36 -9.05
N ALA A 147 -3.08 7.14 -8.87
CA ALA A 147 -2.89 7.94 -7.68
C ALA A 147 -2.48 9.37 -8.04
N VAL A 148 -3.06 10.33 -7.32
CA VAL A 148 -2.54 11.70 -7.24
C VAL A 148 -1.68 11.78 -5.99
N TRP A 149 -0.47 12.30 -6.13
CA TRP A 149 0.47 12.42 -5.03
C TRP A 149 1.16 13.78 -5.05
N SER A 150 1.62 14.21 -3.88
CA SER A 150 2.41 15.42 -3.75
C SER A 150 3.57 15.24 -2.80
N VAL A 151 4.66 15.94 -3.09
CA VAL A 151 5.79 16.12 -2.16
C VAL A 151 5.87 17.60 -1.83
N ARG A 152 5.89 17.93 -0.53
CA ARG A 152 5.98 19.29 -0.01
C ARG A 152 7.20 19.42 0.89
N ALA A 153 8.08 20.36 0.58
CA ALA A 153 9.15 20.76 1.49
C ALA A 153 8.57 21.62 2.61
N LEU A 154 8.68 21.19 3.88
CA LEU A 154 8.02 21.87 5.00
C LEU A 154 8.69 23.20 5.39
N ASP A 155 9.95 23.38 5.04
CA ASP A 155 10.73 24.60 5.30
C ASP A 155 10.36 25.77 4.37
N SER A 156 10.21 25.49 3.07
CA SER A 156 9.97 26.46 2.01
C SER A 156 8.53 26.47 1.50
N GLN A 157 7.73 25.46 1.89
CA GLN A 157 6.38 25.21 1.40
C GLN A 157 6.29 24.96 -0.12
N THR A 158 7.42 24.71 -0.78
CA THR A 158 7.46 24.31 -2.19
C THR A 158 6.78 22.96 -2.35
N VAL A 159 5.90 22.84 -3.36
CA VAL A 159 5.15 21.61 -3.62
C VAL A 159 5.32 21.14 -5.07
N LEU A 160 5.50 19.84 -5.22
CA LEU A 160 5.38 19.10 -6.46
C LEU A 160 4.12 18.25 -6.35
N THR A 161 3.20 18.33 -7.33
CA THR A 161 1.99 17.51 -7.38
C THR A 161 1.93 16.78 -8.72
N CYS A 162 1.70 15.47 -8.65
CA CYS A 162 1.77 14.58 -9.79
C CYS A 162 0.64 13.55 -9.77
N ARG A 163 0.45 12.91 -10.91
CA ARG A 163 -0.42 11.74 -11.07
C ARG A 163 0.37 10.62 -11.70
N SER A 164 0.21 9.42 -11.15
CA SER A 164 0.79 8.19 -11.71
C SER A 164 -0.33 7.20 -11.96
N VAL A 165 -0.33 6.58 -13.15
CA VAL A 165 -1.22 5.48 -13.52
C VAL A 165 -0.35 4.27 -13.82
N LEU A 166 -0.43 3.27 -12.96
CA LEU A 166 0.43 2.10 -12.93
C LEU A 166 -0.45 0.89 -13.18
N ASN A 167 -0.18 0.17 -14.26
CA ASN A 167 -1.03 -0.90 -14.76
C ASN A 167 -0.18 -2.15 -15.02
N GLU A 168 -0.09 -3.00 -14.01
CA GLU A 168 0.75 -4.20 -14.02
C GLU A 168 -0.05 -5.38 -14.57
N LYS A 169 0.43 -6.00 -15.66
CA LYS A 169 -0.18 -7.22 -16.21
C LYS A 169 0.00 -8.35 -15.19
N VAL A 170 -1.06 -9.11 -14.92
CA VAL A 170 -1.01 -10.25 -13.99
C VAL A 170 -1.55 -11.53 -14.61
N GLY A 171 -1.06 -12.67 -14.12
CA GLY A 171 -1.62 -13.97 -14.43
C GLY A 171 -2.89 -14.28 -13.62
N ASP A 172 -3.30 -15.56 -13.66
CA ASP A 172 -4.45 -16.04 -12.91
C ASP A 172 -4.18 -16.14 -11.40
N GLY A 173 -5.26 -16.09 -10.63
CA GLY A 173 -5.24 -16.23 -9.17
C GLY A 173 -5.00 -14.92 -8.41
N TYR A 174 -5.34 -14.94 -7.13
CA TYR A 174 -5.29 -13.74 -6.28
C TYR A 174 -3.88 -13.39 -5.82
N ASP A 175 -2.99 -14.38 -5.73
CA ASP A 175 -1.58 -14.16 -5.39
C ASP A 175 -0.88 -13.33 -6.48
N ALA A 176 -1.19 -13.58 -7.75
CA ALA A 176 -0.68 -12.80 -8.88
C ALA A 176 -1.16 -11.34 -8.84
N LEU A 177 -2.42 -11.11 -8.44
CA LEU A 177 -2.95 -9.77 -8.24
C LEU A 177 -2.21 -9.01 -7.13
N VAL A 178 -1.91 -9.68 -6.02
CA VAL A 178 -1.18 -9.07 -4.90
C VAL A 178 0.25 -8.74 -5.31
N ILE A 179 0.91 -9.61 -6.08
CA ILE A 179 2.23 -9.31 -6.66
C ILE A 179 2.16 -8.11 -7.61
N GLY A 180 1.17 -8.04 -8.49
CA GLY A 180 0.98 -6.89 -9.39
C GLY A 180 0.74 -5.58 -8.64
N HIS A 181 -0.09 -5.59 -7.59
CA HIS A 181 -0.28 -4.40 -6.74
C HIS A 181 1.00 -3.97 -6.04
N ARG A 182 1.85 -4.91 -5.64
CA ARG A 182 3.15 -4.59 -5.04
C ARG A 182 4.11 -3.93 -6.03
N GLN A 183 4.17 -4.46 -7.25
CA GLN A 183 4.95 -3.86 -8.33
C GLN A 183 4.47 -2.44 -8.64
N ALA A 184 3.15 -2.22 -8.68
CA ALA A 184 2.57 -0.89 -8.85
C ALA A 184 2.93 0.05 -7.68
N VAL A 185 2.91 -0.42 -6.43
CA VAL A 185 3.32 0.40 -5.28
C VAL A 185 4.81 0.73 -5.31
N GLU A 186 5.66 -0.21 -5.71
CA GLU A 186 7.10 0.01 -5.88
C GLU A 186 7.38 1.05 -6.99
N ALA A 187 6.71 0.95 -8.13
CA ALA A 187 6.79 1.95 -9.19
C ALA A 187 6.32 3.34 -8.72
N LEU A 188 5.26 3.40 -7.91
CA LEU A 188 4.80 4.65 -7.31
C LEU A 188 5.85 5.24 -6.35
N SER A 189 6.50 4.41 -5.52
CA SER A 189 7.54 4.88 -4.60
C SER A 189 8.75 5.43 -5.35
N GLN A 190 9.14 4.86 -6.48
CA GLN A 190 10.21 5.38 -7.36
C GLN A 190 9.86 6.77 -7.92
N SER A 191 8.60 6.96 -8.37
CA SER A 191 8.10 8.25 -8.84
C SER A 191 8.11 9.31 -7.73
N ILE A 192 7.70 8.94 -6.51
CA ILE A 192 7.71 9.85 -5.37
C ILE A 192 9.15 10.17 -4.93
N ALA A 193 10.03 9.17 -4.85
CA ALA A 193 11.42 9.34 -4.45
C ALA A 193 12.17 10.29 -5.40
N SER A 194 11.94 10.18 -6.71
CA SER A 194 12.48 11.15 -7.67
C SER A 194 11.93 12.56 -7.48
N GLY A 195 10.64 12.70 -7.14
CA GLY A 195 10.04 13.98 -6.73
C GLY A 195 10.68 14.59 -5.47
N VAL A 196 10.95 13.77 -4.45
CA VAL A 196 11.67 14.19 -3.23
C VAL A 196 13.07 14.68 -3.58
N ARG A 197 13.84 13.90 -4.35
CA ARG A 197 15.20 14.28 -4.77
C ARG A 197 15.20 15.57 -5.59
N ALA A 198 14.20 15.78 -6.45
CA ALA A 198 14.08 17.00 -7.24
C ALA A 198 13.86 18.24 -6.37
N LEU A 199 13.01 18.14 -5.34
CA LEU A 199 12.81 19.24 -4.39
C LEU A 199 14.02 19.44 -3.46
N ALA A 200 14.74 18.37 -3.11
CA ALA A 200 15.96 18.46 -2.31
C ALA A 200 17.15 19.07 -3.06
N ALA A 201 17.23 18.86 -4.38
CA ALA A 201 18.26 19.44 -5.22
C ALA A 201 17.97 20.88 -5.65
N ALA A 202 16.72 21.33 -5.56
CA ALA A 202 16.35 22.70 -5.91
C ALA A 202 17.00 23.68 -4.92
N PRO A 203 17.72 24.71 -5.38
CA PRO A 203 18.25 25.72 -4.48
C PRO A 203 17.07 26.36 -3.74
N ALA A 204 17.19 26.46 -2.41
CA ALA A 204 16.29 27.25 -1.59
C ALA A 204 16.39 28.70 -2.06
N ASN A 205 15.64 29.08 -3.09
CA ASN A 205 15.60 30.44 -3.59
C ASN A 205 15.06 31.30 -2.46
N GLY A 206 16.01 31.99 -1.82
CA GLY A 206 15.81 32.70 -0.58
C GLY A 206 14.59 33.61 -0.66
N ALA A 207 13.86 33.63 0.46
CA ALA A 207 12.90 34.65 0.79
C ALA A 207 13.49 36.05 0.52
N LYS A 208 13.16 36.62 -0.64
CA LYS A 208 12.94 38.06 -0.75
C LYS A 208 11.45 38.27 -0.93
N ALA A 209 10.81 38.58 0.20
CA ALA A 209 9.49 39.19 0.25
C ALA A 209 9.49 40.48 -0.58
N GLY A 210 8.50 40.63 -1.46
CA GLY A 210 8.22 41.91 -2.12
C GLY A 210 8.00 41.85 -3.63
N ALA A 211 7.00 41.10 -4.09
CA ALA A 211 6.21 41.36 -5.30
C ALA A 211 5.23 40.19 -5.45
N ARG A 212 4.03 40.42 -6.03
CA ARG A 212 3.13 39.33 -6.43
C ARG A 212 3.89 38.39 -7.36
N ALA A 213 4.40 37.29 -6.81
CA ALA A 213 5.13 36.29 -7.56
C ALA A 213 4.14 35.52 -8.44
N LYS A 214 4.36 35.60 -9.75
CA LYS A 214 3.75 34.72 -10.75
C LYS A 214 3.99 33.26 -10.30
N PRO A 215 3.01 32.34 -10.42
CA PRO A 215 3.21 30.96 -10.00
C PRO A 215 4.51 30.41 -10.59
N ALA A 216 5.41 29.93 -9.73
CA ALA A 216 6.63 29.28 -10.17
C ALA A 216 6.24 28.18 -11.17
N PRO A 217 6.97 28.02 -12.29
CA PRO A 217 6.73 26.89 -13.19
C PRO A 217 6.80 25.62 -12.36
N GLY A 218 5.70 24.88 -12.29
CA GLY A 218 5.59 23.68 -11.47
C GLY A 218 6.74 22.74 -11.81
N VAL A 219 7.41 22.21 -10.77
CA VAL A 219 8.40 21.15 -10.96
C VAL A 219 7.70 20.05 -11.77
N ALA A 220 8.27 19.69 -12.92
CA ALA A 220 7.65 18.71 -13.80
C ALA A 220 7.66 17.34 -13.11
N CYS A 221 6.59 16.58 -13.30
CA CYS A 221 6.53 15.23 -12.77
C CYS A 221 7.63 14.36 -13.40
N PRO A 222 8.39 13.61 -12.59
CA PRO A 222 9.33 12.65 -13.12
C PRO A 222 8.53 11.62 -13.94
N GLN A 223 8.78 11.55 -15.24
CA GLN A 223 8.21 10.53 -16.09
C GLN A 223 8.98 9.23 -15.85
N MET A 224 8.31 8.19 -15.34
CA MET A 224 8.84 6.83 -15.51
C MET A 224 8.78 6.51 -16.99
N ALA A 225 9.92 6.11 -17.56
CA ALA A 225 9.93 5.56 -18.90
C ALA A 225 9.02 4.32 -18.90
N ALA A 226 7.94 4.37 -19.69
CA ALA A 226 7.15 3.19 -19.97
C ALA A 226 8.04 2.27 -20.80
N ASP A 227 8.65 1.27 -20.18
CA ASP A 227 9.30 0.19 -20.91
C ASP A 227 8.19 -0.57 -21.66
N GLY A 228 8.14 -0.35 -22.98
CA GLY A 228 7.22 -1.02 -23.88
C GLY A 228 7.52 -2.52 -23.94
N GLY A 229 6.50 -3.33 -23.65
CA GLY A 229 6.49 -4.79 -23.77
C GLY A 229 5.09 -5.37 -23.94
#